data_AF-G7E080-F1
#
_entry.id   AF-G7E080-F1
#
_cell.length_a   1.000
_cell.length_b   1.000
_cell.length_c   1.000
_cell.angle_alpha   90.00
_cell.angle_beta   90.00
_cell.angle_gamma   90.00
#
_symmetry.space_group_name_H-M   'P 1'
#
loop_
_entity.id
_entity.type
_entity.pdbx_description
1 polymer ?
#
loop_
_entity_poly.entity_id
_entity_poly.type
_entity_poly.pdbx_seq_one_letter_code
_entity_poly.pdbx_strand_id
1 'polypeptide(L)'
;MVTETVSRSGFKSNLTSQQKETLDSFRKALHDDGILHDGDTIGTDDAALLRYLRARKFDLPKSKALFAKAQAWRKDPCGEGLTIDQLYVRMDPFDFDKRTEIMQYWPMFFHGVDREGRPLNIQAFGNFDVAKLQAVETPEYHWKSVCLNAESLTREVLPASVKAAGGRDLDGNVSIVDLKGFTLGQFWQVKALAKRSFGLAQDYYPEGLGRLYIVNAPSSFTYVWGVMKPWLSKETQEKVNILGTDYASTLLKYIDAEQLPSTLGGACNCKEGCSLSSRGPWLEGRAERRRADIARFAPELAEDSKADEKIDAIPNGHADTALAKTTSPDDFAVAAEPSQTTLDQARNDDTAHGGADMRFAGLRYLYDVHLDNRQRIVVTL
;
A
#
# COMPACT_ATOMS: atom_id res chain seq x y z
N MET A 1 -16.91 25.89 6.21
CA MET A 1 -16.80 25.28 7.55
C MET A 1 -15.33 25.08 7.83
N VAL A 2 -14.79 25.73 8.85
CA VAL A 2 -13.42 25.50 9.32
C VAL A 2 -13.39 24.06 9.80
N THR A 3 -12.60 23.20 9.15
CA THR A 3 -12.34 21.86 9.66
C THR A 3 -11.68 22.03 11.02
N GLU A 4 -12.39 21.70 12.10
CA GLU A 4 -11.76 21.50 13.40
C GLU A 4 -10.64 20.49 13.19
N THR A 5 -9.40 20.94 13.24
CA THR A 5 -8.25 20.07 13.47
C THR A 5 -8.49 19.44 14.83
N VAL A 6 -9.10 18.26 14.84
CA VAL A 6 -9.18 17.41 16.02
C VAL A 6 -7.76 17.34 16.57
N SER A 7 -7.56 17.89 17.76
CA SER A 7 -6.26 17.89 18.44
C SER A 7 -5.88 16.44 18.70
N ARG A 8 -5.02 15.87 17.84
CA ARG A 8 -4.60 14.46 17.92
C ARG A 8 -3.35 14.41 18.79
N SER A 9 -3.49 13.94 20.03
CA SER A 9 -2.37 13.78 20.95
C SER A 9 -1.38 12.73 20.43
N GLY A 10 -0.09 12.91 20.74
CA GLY A 10 0.95 11.94 20.38
C GLY A 10 1.54 12.13 18.98
N PHE A 11 1.16 13.21 18.31
CA PHE A 11 1.80 13.70 17.09
C PHE A 11 2.79 14.81 17.43
N LYS A 12 3.73 15.12 16.53
CA LYS A 12 4.86 16.01 16.82
C LYS A 12 4.40 17.42 17.22
N SER A 13 3.35 17.93 16.58
CA SER A 13 2.75 19.24 16.91
C SER A 13 1.99 19.27 18.24
N ASN A 14 1.71 18.11 18.85
CA ASN A 14 0.80 17.99 19.98
C ASN A 14 1.22 16.88 20.97
N LEU A 15 2.43 17.02 21.51
CA LEU A 15 2.94 16.17 22.59
C LEU A 15 2.76 16.84 23.95
N THR A 16 2.23 16.10 24.93
CA THR A 16 2.32 16.49 26.35
C THR A 16 3.76 16.39 26.85
N SER A 17 4.10 17.04 27.96
CA SER A 17 5.45 16.91 28.56
C SER A 17 5.81 15.44 28.84
N GLN A 18 4.85 14.67 29.37
CA GLN A 18 5.02 13.23 29.61
C GLN A 18 5.32 12.45 28.33
N GLN A 19 4.65 12.78 27.21
CA GLN A 19 4.89 12.12 25.93
C GLN A 19 6.26 12.45 25.36
N LYS A 20 6.75 13.69 25.55
CA LYS A 20 8.11 14.09 25.16
C LYS A 20 9.17 13.30 25.95
N GLU A 21 9.03 13.25 27.28
CA GLU A 21 9.92 12.46 28.13
C GLU A 21 9.91 10.97 27.76
N THR A 22 8.73 10.44 27.40
CA THR A 22 8.60 9.04 26.97
C THR A 22 9.29 8.82 25.62
N LEU A 23 9.18 9.77 24.68
CA LEU A 23 9.87 9.72 23.39
C LEU A 23 11.40 9.73 23.57
N ASP A 24 11.91 10.60 24.44
CA ASP A 24 13.35 10.68 24.73
C ASP A 24 13.85 9.38 25.38
N SER A 25 13.09 8.86 26.36
CA SER A 25 13.38 7.59 27.02
C SER A 25 13.34 6.42 26.04
N PHE A 26 12.39 6.43 25.10
CA PHE A 26 12.24 5.41 24.07
C PHE A 26 13.42 5.39 23.12
N ARG A 27 13.77 6.56 22.57
CA ARG A 27 14.95 6.74 21.73
C ARG A 27 16.21 6.25 22.42
N LYS A 28 16.46 6.72 23.65
CA LYS A 28 17.62 6.30 24.45
C LYS A 28 17.65 4.78 24.65
N ALA A 29 16.53 4.19 25.06
CA ALA A 29 16.44 2.76 25.32
C ALA A 29 16.62 1.89 24.06
N LEU A 30 16.32 2.40 22.87
CA LEU A 30 16.59 1.70 21.62
C LEU A 30 18.06 1.77 21.21
N HIS A 31 18.73 2.91 21.43
CA HIS A 31 20.16 3.06 21.17
C HIS A 31 21.02 2.27 22.17
N ASP A 32 20.70 2.35 23.47
CA ASP A 32 21.43 1.64 24.53
C ASP A 32 21.44 0.11 24.30
N ASP A 33 20.35 -0.43 23.75
CA ASP A 33 20.20 -1.86 23.45
C ASP A 33 20.72 -2.25 22.05
N GLY A 34 21.23 -1.30 21.25
CA GLY A 34 21.66 -1.55 19.87
C GLY A 34 20.52 -1.98 18.94
N ILE A 35 19.28 -1.56 19.23
CA ILE A 35 18.11 -1.84 18.39
C ILE A 35 17.98 -0.77 17.30
N LEU A 36 18.31 0.49 17.60
CA LEU A 36 18.28 1.62 16.68
C LEU A 36 19.68 2.16 16.43
N HIS A 37 20.05 2.31 15.18
CA HIS A 37 21.30 2.92 14.75
C HIS A 37 21.03 4.15 13.88
N ASP A 38 21.97 5.09 13.88
CA ASP A 38 21.87 6.27 13.04
C ASP A 38 21.85 5.88 11.56
N GLY A 39 20.90 6.46 10.83
CA GLY A 39 20.66 6.16 9.43
C GLY A 39 19.83 4.91 9.17
N ASP A 40 19.30 4.21 10.18
CA ASP A 40 18.35 3.12 9.96
C ASP A 40 17.11 3.61 9.21
N THR A 41 16.75 2.88 8.15
CA THR A 41 15.69 3.25 7.19
C THR A 41 14.28 3.03 7.72
N ILE A 42 14.13 2.36 8.87
CA ILE A 42 12.88 2.32 9.64
C ILE A 42 12.47 3.73 10.15
N GLY A 43 13.46 4.64 10.21
CA GLY A 43 13.32 6.04 10.62
C GLY A 43 13.86 6.26 12.02
N THR A 44 14.82 7.17 12.13
CA THR A 44 15.39 7.64 13.41
C THR A 44 14.76 8.95 13.88
N ASP A 45 13.93 9.61 13.08
CA ASP A 45 13.28 10.87 13.49
C ASP A 45 12.11 10.65 14.47
N ASP A 46 11.64 11.75 15.07
CA ASP A 46 10.52 11.71 16.04
C ASP A 46 9.23 11.19 15.40
N ALA A 47 8.95 11.50 14.13
CA ALA A 47 7.72 11.04 13.50
C ALA A 47 7.71 9.52 13.36
N ALA A 48 8.84 8.91 13.00
CA ALA A 48 9.01 7.46 12.97
C ALA A 48 8.83 6.83 14.35
N LEU A 49 9.51 7.32 15.38
CA LEU A 49 9.41 6.77 16.74
C LEU A 49 8.03 6.94 17.36
N LEU A 50 7.38 8.09 17.13
CA LEU A 50 6.04 8.37 17.63
C LEU A 50 4.98 7.41 17.05
N ARG A 51 5.17 6.86 15.84
CA ARG A 51 4.26 5.82 15.31
C ARG A 51 4.25 4.57 16.21
N TYR A 52 5.42 4.12 16.65
CA TYR A 52 5.51 2.96 17.54
C TYR A 52 4.95 3.24 18.93
N LEU A 53 5.21 4.45 19.47
CA LEU A 53 4.66 4.87 20.74
C LEU A 53 3.13 4.96 20.70
N ARG A 54 2.54 5.64 19.69
CA ARG A 54 1.08 5.74 19.55
C ARG A 54 0.42 4.38 19.43
N ALA A 55 0.99 3.48 18.63
CA ALA A 55 0.45 2.12 18.44
C ALA A 55 0.42 1.29 19.72
N ARG A 56 1.16 1.67 20.76
CA ARG A 56 1.14 1.05 22.08
C ARG A 56 0.75 2.03 23.19
N LYS A 57 0.08 3.13 22.84
CA LYS A 57 -0.45 4.14 23.78
C LYS A 57 0.63 4.68 24.73
N PHE A 58 1.82 4.92 24.19
CA PHE A 58 3.02 5.36 24.92
C PHE A 58 3.49 4.39 26.03
N ASP A 59 3.07 3.12 25.97
CA ASP A 59 3.65 2.06 26.80
C ASP A 59 5.06 1.72 26.29
N LEU A 60 6.07 2.19 27.04
CA LEU A 60 7.47 2.11 26.64
C LEU A 60 7.95 0.66 26.41
N PRO A 61 7.75 -0.30 27.35
CA PRO A 61 8.14 -1.71 27.12
C PRO A 61 7.50 -2.32 25.87
N LYS A 62 6.18 -2.12 25.67
CA LYS A 62 5.49 -2.67 24.50
C LYS A 62 5.94 -2.00 23.19
N SER A 63 6.22 -0.70 23.22
CA SER A 63 6.72 0.05 22.06
C SER A 63 8.10 -0.44 21.64
N LYS A 64 8.99 -0.68 22.61
CA LYS A 64 10.33 -1.24 22.39
C LYS A 64 10.27 -2.66 21.85
N ALA A 65 9.41 -3.51 22.40
CA ALA A 65 9.20 -4.85 21.86
C ALA A 65 8.68 -4.84 20.41
N LEU A 66 7.75 -3.94 20.08
CA LEU A 66 7.24 -3.78 18.71
C LEU A 66 8.32 -3.30 17.75
N PHE A 67 9.11 -2.29 18.14
CA PHE A 67 10.19 -1.75 17.31
C PHE A 67 11.29 -2.80 17.08
N ALA A 68 11.69 -3.53 18.14
CA ALA A 68 12.65 -4.63 18.03
C ALA A 68 12.16 -5.74 17.11
N LYS A 69 10.87 -6.11 17.21
CA LYS A 69 10.24 -7.08 16.30
C LYS A 69 10.30 -6.60 14.84
N ALA A 70 10.04 -5.32 14.59
CA ALA A 70 10.16 -4.75 13.25
C ALA A 70 11.60 -4.78 12.73
N GLN A 71 12.59 -4.32 13.52
CA GLN A 71 14.01 -4.39 13.15
C GLN A 71 14.48 -5.82 12.87
N ALA A 72 14.01 -6.81 13.64
CA ALA A 72 14.33 -8.21 13.39
C ALA A 72 13.75 -8.70 12.04
N TRP A 73 12.48 -8.38 11.74
CA TRP A 73 11.84 -8.74 10.47
C TRP A 73 12.52 -8.09 9.25
N ARG A 74 13.00 -6.84 9.39
CA ARG A 74 13.70 -6.11 8.31
C ARG A 74 14.98 -6.80 7.83
N LYS A 75 15.57 -7.70 8.62
CA LYS A 75 16.80 -8.43 8.25
C LYS A 75 16.56 -9.49 7.17
N ASP A 76 15.37 -10.08 7.12
CA ASP A 76 14.99 -11.07 6.11
C ASP A 76 13.45 -11.16 6.00
N PRO A 77 12.79 -10.16 5.39
CA PRO A 77 11.33 -10.06 5.39
C PRO A 77 10.65 -11.13 4.52
N CYS A 78 11.40 -11.75 3.60
CA CYS A 78 10.91 -12.66 2.58
C CYS A 78 11.55 -14.07 2.64
N GLY A 79 12.52 -14.33 3.52
CA GLY A 79 13.19 -15.63 3.63
C GLY A 79 14.23 -15.88 2.53
N GLU A 80 14.73 -14.82 1.89
CA GLU A 80 15.65 -14.89 0.74
C GLU A 80 17.08 -14.47 1.13
N GLY A 81 17.35 -14.21 2.42
CA GLY A 81 18.66 -13.77 2.89
C GLY A 81 19.01 -12.33 2.47
N LEU A 82 18.00 -11.53 2.12
CA LEU A 82 18.13 -10.12 1.77
C LEU A 82 17.40 -9.27 2.80
N THR A 83 18.03 -8.16 3.22
CA THR A 83 17.34 -7.17 4.05
C THR A 83 16.24 -6.46 3.27
N ILE A 84 15.31 -5.81 3.96
CA ILE A 84 14.30 -4.97 3.31
C ILE A 84 14.94 -3.86 2.48
N ASP A 85 16.08 -3.30 2.93
CA ASP A 85 16.83 -2.28 2.20
C ASP A 85 17.38 -2.80 0.87
N GLN A 86 17.96 -4.00 0.89
CA GLN A 86 18.47 -4.67 -0.30
C GLN A 86 17.34 -5.03 -1.27
N LEU A 87 16.21 -5.54 -0.75
CA LEU A 87 15.03 -5.79 -1.56
C LEU A 87 14.50 -4.50 -2.18
N TYR A 88 14.46 -3.40 -1.42
CA TYR A 88 14.00 -2.11 -1.89
C TYR A 88 14.79 -1.61 -3.08
N VAL A 89 16.12 -1.73 -3.07
CA VAL A 89 16.99 -1.28 -4.17
C VAL A 89 16.99 -2.23 -5.37
N ARG A 90 16.78 -3.52 -5.15
CA ARG A 90 16.71 -4.52 -6.23
C ARG A 90 15.37 -4.56 -6.96
N MET A 91 14.29 -4.21 -6.27
CA MET A 91 12.95 -4.16 -6.83
C MET A 91 12.33 -2.81 -6.48
N ASP A 92 12.34 -1.88 -7.43
CA ASP A 92 11.77 -0.55 -7.22
C ASP A 92 10.24 -0.67 -7.06
N PRO A 93 9.63 -0.25 -5.94
CA PRO A 93 8.18 -0.34 -5.75
C PRO A 93 7.36 0.48 -6.77
N PHE A 94 7.98 1.43 -7.48
CA PHE A 94 7.34 2.28 -8.47
C PHE A 94 7.64 1.87 -9.91
N ASP A 95 8.68 1.05 -10.14
CA ASP A 95 9.08 0.56 -11.46
C ASP A 95 9.84 -0.78 -11.40
N PHE A 96 9.11 -1.85 -11.06
CA PHE A 96 9.64 -3.21 -11.04
C PHE A 96 9.32 -3.96 -12.33
N ASP A 97 10.13 -4.97 -12.65
CA ASP A 97 9.88 -5.81 -13.81
C ASP A 97 8.49 -6.45 -13.75
N LYS A 98 7.79 -6.51 -14.89
CA LYS A 98 6.42 -7.05 -14.99
C LYS A 98 5.34 -6.22 -14.29
N ARG A 99 5.66 -5.02 -13.78
CA ARG A 99 4.71 -4.14 -13.10
C ARG A 99 3.48 -3.86 -13.96
N THR A 100 3.66 -3.58 -15.25
CA THR A 100 2.55 -3.31 -16.17
C THR A 100 1.58 -4.47 -16.27
N GLU A 101 2.09 -5.69 -16.41
CA GLU A 101 1.31 -6.92 -16.53
C GLU A 101 0.61 -7.27 -15.20
N ILE A 102 1.30 -7.13 -14.06
CA ILE A 102 0.71 -7.37 -12.74
C ILE A 102 -0.41 -6.36 -12.44
N MET A 103 -0.19 -5.09 -12.76
CA MET A 103 -1.16 -4.00 -12.55
C MET A 103 -2.41 -4.12 -13.42
N GLN A 104 -2.43 -4.97 -14.44
CA GLN A 104 -3.67 -5.27 -15.20
C GLN A 104 -4.66 -6.09 -14.37
N TYR A 105 -4.17 -6.95 -13.48
CA TYR A 105 -4.98 -7.90 -12.72
C TYR A 105 -5.08 -7.53 -11.23
N TRP A 106 -4.02 -7.02 -10.63
CA TRP A 106 -4.02 -6.53 -9.25
C TRP A 106 -3.28 -5.19 -9.11
N PRO A 107 -3.90 -4.09 -9.59
CA PRO A 107 -3.40 -2.76 -9.32
C PRO A 107 -3.25 -2.51 -7.81
N MET A 108 -2.03 -2.16 -7.37
CA MET A 108 -1.70 -1.72 -6.01
C MET A 108 -0.67 -0.58 -6.10
N PHE A 109 -1.09 0.65 -5.87
CA PHE A 109 -0.25 1.81 -6.17
C PHE A 109 -0.61 3.03 -5.31
N PHE A 110 0.37 3.92 -5.11
CA PHE A 110 0.14 5.24 -4.56
C PHE A 110 -0.22 6.25 -5.65
N HIS A 111 -1.16 7.15 -5.37
CA HIS A 111 -1.58 8.18 -6.33
C HIS A 111 -2.24 9.36 -5.63
N GLY A 112 -1.84 10.58 -5.97
CA GLY A 112 -2.42 11.81 -5.44
C GLY A 112 -2.40 11.90 -3.92
N VAL A 113 -3.14 12.87 -3.39
CA VAL A 113 -3.33 13.07 -1.96
C VAL A 113 -4.78 13.45 -1.64
N ASP A 114 -5.22 13.21 -0.41
CA ASP A 114 -6.46 13.79 0.11
C ASP A 114 -6.29 15.30 0.43
N ARG A 115 -7.37 15.97 0.81
CA ARG A 115 -7.38 17.40 1.17
C ARG A 115 -6.51 17.76 2.38
N GLU A 116 -6.19 16.79 3.23
CA GLU A 116 -5.28 16.98 4.35
C GLU A 116 -3.81 16.78 3.93
N GLY A 117 -3.58 16.19 2.76
CA GLY A 117 -2.26 15.86 2.21
C GLY A 117 -1.86 14.41 2.42
N ARG A 118 -2.76 13.54 2.89
CA ARG A 118 -2.46 12.10 3.03
C ARG A 118 -2.34 11.45 1.65
N PRO A 119 -1.31 10.62 1.41
CA PRO A 119 -1.21 9.88 0.16
C PRO A 119 -2.38 8.92 0.00
N LEU A 120 -2.91 8.76 -1.22
CA LEU A 120 -3.88 7.69 -1.50
C LEU A 120 -3.13 6.41 -1.84
N ASN A 121 -3.48 5.29 -1.20
CA ASN A 121 -3.04 3.94 -1.57
C ASN A 121 -4.21 3.18 -2.17
N ILE A 122 -4.16 2.90 -3.46
CA ILE A 122 -5.29 2.35 -4.21
C ILE A 122 -5.01 0.91 -4.56
N GLN A 123 -5.95 0.03 -4.20
CA GLN A 123 -6.00 -1.35 -4.65
C GLN A 123 -7.32 -1.59 -5.38
N ALA A 124 -7.28 -2.15 -6.58
CA ALA A 124 -8.49 -2.44 -7.35
C ALA A 124 -8.49 -3.90 -7.80
N PHE A 125 -9.64 -4.57 -7.63
CA PHE A 125 -9.78 -6.01 -7.86
C PHE A 125 -10.68 -6.37 -9.05
N GLY A 126 -11.07 -5.40 -9.89
CA GLY A 126 -12.08 -5.67 -10.92
C GLY A 126 -11.66 -6.56 -12.07
N ASN A 127 -10.37 -6.63 -12.33
CA ASN A 127 -9.78 -7.57 -13.29
C ASN A 127 -9.01 -8.69 -12.58
N PHE A 128 -9.28 -8.91 -11.28
CA PHE A 128 -8.51 -9.85 -10.48
C PHE A 128 -8.66 -11.28 -11.00
N ASP A 129 -7.55 -11.85 -11.45
CA ASP A 129 -7.50 -13.20 -12.00
C ASP A 129 -6.23 -13.89 -11.49
N VAL A 130 -6.41 -14.84 -10.58
CA VAL A 130 -5.30 -15.57 -9.95
C VAL A 130 -4.51 -16.37 -10.97
N ALA A 131 -5.17 -16.97 -11.96
CA ALA A 131 -4.50 -17.80 -12.96
C ALA A 131 -3.62 -16.93 -13.88
N LYS A 132 -4.12 -15.76 -14.30
CA LYS A 132 -3.34 -14.83 -15.12
C LYS A 132 -2.21 -14.17 -14.34
N LEU A 133 -2.42 -13.83 -13.07
CA LEU A 133 -1.35 -13.35 -12.19
C LEU A 133 -0.26 -14.40 -12.02
N GLN A 134 -0.62 -15.65 -11.76
CA GLN A 134 0.33 -16.75 -11.58
C GLN A 134 1.10 -17.10 -12.87
N ALA A 135 0.57 -16.73 -14.04
CA ALA A 135 1.30 -16.85 -15.30
C ALA A 135 2.39 -15.79 -15.47
N VAL A 136 2.30 -14.66 -14.75
CA VAL A 136 3.24 -13.53 -14.82
C VAL A 136 4.22 -13.55 -13.66
N GLU A 137 3.76 -13.84 -12.44
CA GLU A 137 4.54 -13.78 -11.20
C GLU A 137 4.28 -14.97 -10.26
N THR A 138 5.20 -15.19 -9.32
CA THR A 138 4.99 -16.18 -8.25
C THR A 138 4.36 -15.51 -7.03
N PRO A 139 3.70 -16.28 -6.13
CA PRO A 139 3.20 -15.75 -4.87
C PRO A 139 4.28 -15.06 -4.01
N GLU A 140 5.52 -15.54 -4.07
CA GLU A 140 6.67 -14.96 -3.37
C GLU A 140 7.09 -13.63 -3.98
N TYR A 141 7.09 -13.53 -5.31
CA TYR A 141 7.32 -12.26 -6.00
C TYR A 141 6.24 -11.24 -5.65
N HIS A 142 4.97 -11.65 -5.67
CA HIS A 142 3.86 -10.80 -5.27
C HIS A 142 4.01 -10.35 -3.81
N TRP A 143 4.39 -11.27 -2.90
CA TRP A 143 4.62 -10.91 -1.50
C TRP A 143 5.73 -9.86 -1.33
N LYS A 144 6.80 -9.93 -2.13
CA LYS A 144 7.82 -8.87 -2.17
C LYS A 144 7.20 -7.53 -2.55
N SER A 145 6.37 -7.48 -3.60
CA SER A 145 5.68 -6.25 -4.00
C SER A 145 4.83 -5.64 -2.86
N VAL A 146 4.14 -6.49 -2.08
CA VAL A 146 3.35 -6.06 -0.90
C VAL A 146 4.25 -5.50 0.20
N CYS A 147 5.35 -6.17 0.52
CA CYS A 147 6.33 -5.67 1.49
C CYS A 147 6.92 -4.32 1.07
N LEU A 148 7.23 -4.16 -0.22
CA LEU A 148 7.84 -2.96 -0.76
C LEU A 148 6.86 -1.79 -0.88
N ASN A 149 5.57 -2.06 -1.16
CA ASN A 149 4.51 -1.05 -1.05
C ASN A 149 4.34 -0.56 0.40
N ALA A 150 4.40 -1.45 1.38
CA ALA A 150 4.35 -1.07 2.79
C ALA A 150 5.61 -0.29 3.22
N GLU A 151 6.79 -0.71 2.75
CA GLU A 151 8.05 -0.01 3.03
C GLU A 151 8.08 1.39 2.41
N SER A 152 7.63 1.54 1.16
CA SER A 152 7.65 2.83 0.46
C SER A 152 6.77 3.86 1.16
N LEU A 153 5.67 3.43 1.79
CA LEU A 153 4.83 4.30 2.60
C LEU A 153 5.65 5.08 3.63
N THR A 154 6.44 4.38 4.43
CA THR A 154 7.16 5.00 5.56
C THR A 154 8.52 5.55 5.17
N ARG A 155 9.16 4.98 4.14
CA ARG A 155 10.47 5.42 3.66
C ARG A 155 10.39 6.70 2.84
N GLU A 156 9.43 6.82 1.92
CA GLU A 156 9.39 7.95 0.97
C GLU A 156 8.03 8.63 0.84
N VAL A 157 6.92 7.89 0.79
CA VAL A 157 5.60 8.44 0.44
C VAL A 157 5.06 9.37 1.53
N LEU A 158 4.97 8.89 2.77
CA LEU A 158 4.43 9.67 3.88
C LEU A 158 5.36 10.84 4.26
N PRO A 159 6.70 10.67 4.37
CA PRO A 159 7.60 11.80 4.63
C PRO A 159 7.49 12.90 3.57
N ALA A 160 7.44 12.56 2.28
CA ALA A 160 7.28 13.54 1.21
C ALA A 160 5.92 14.24 1.26
N SER A 161 4.87 13.51 1.61
CA SER A 161 3.53 14.06 1.78
C SER A 161 3.45 15.04 2.97
N VAL A 162 4.10 14.72 4.09
CA VAL A 162 4.24 15.63 5.25
C VAL A 162 4.99 16.90 4.85
N LYS A 163 6.10 16.78 4.11
CA LYS A 163 6.86 17.93 3.59
C LYS A 163 5.99 18.82 2.70
N ALA A 164 5.30 18.23 1.72
CA ALA A 164 4.43 18.97 0.80
C ALA A 164 3.22 19.61 1.51
N ALA A 165 2.74 19.00 2.59
CA ALA A 165 1.69 19.56 3.44
C ALA A 165 2.20 20.65 4.41
N GLY A 166 3.43 21.17 4.24
CA GLY A 166 4.00 22.21 5.09
C GLY A 166 4.44 21.72 6.48
N GLY A 167 4.77 20.44 6.61
CA GLY A 167 5.17 19.83 7.89
C GLY A 167 4.00 19.52 8.83
N ARG A 168 2.76 19.57 8.34
CA ARG A 168 1.57 19.15 9.10
C ARG A 168 1.64 17.67 9.45
N ASP A 169 1.18 17.32 10.64
CA ASP A 169 1.09 15.93 11.08
C ASP A 169 0.04 15.17 10.24
N LEU A 170 0.48 14.12 9.56
CA LEU A 170 -0.37 13.19 8.83
C LEU A 170 -0.42 11.85 9.56
N ASP A 171 -1.61 11.30 9.76
CA ASP A 171 -1.89 10.03 10.45
C ASP A 171 -1.86 8.82 9.50
N GLY A 172 -1.01 8.87 8.47
CA GLY A 172 -0.84 7.79 7.50
C GLY A 172 -1.49 8.07 6.15
N ASN A 173 -1.86 7.00 5.44
CA ASN A 173 -2.45 7.07 4.10
C ASN A 173 -4.00 6.96 4.12
N VAL A 174 -4.63 7.34 3.02
CA VAL A 174 -6.01 6.96 2.70
C VAL A 174 -5.97 5.75 1.79
N SER A 175 -6.35 4.57 2.30
CA SER A 175 -6.44 3.36 1.50
C SER A 175 -7.81 3.26 0.83
N ILE A 176 -7.84 2.99 -0.47
CA ILE A 176 -9.07 2.75 -1.23
C ILE A 176 -8.97 1.35 -1.84
N VAL A 177 -9.91 0.48 -1.48
CA VAL A 177 -10.03 -0.88 -1.99
C VAL A 177 -11.29 -0.97 -2.83
N ASP A 178 -11.12 -1.06 -4.15
CA ASP A 178 -12.22 -1.21 -5.10
C ASP A 178 -12.52 -2.68 -5.37
N LEU A 179 -13.74 -3.10 -4.99
CA LEU A 179 -14.23 -4.48 -5.13
C LEU A 179 -15.15 -4.67 -6.33
N LYS A 180 -15.26 -3.71 -7.24
CA LYS A 180 -16.08 -3.85 -8.46
C LYS A 180 -15.66 -5.12 -9.19
N GLY A 181 -16.54 -6.10 -9.37
CA GLY A 181 -16.21 -7.37 -10.05
C GLY A 181 -15.49 -8.42 -9.19
N PHE A 182 -15.11 -8.10 -7.96
CA PHE A 182 -14.50 -9.05 -7.04
C PHE A 182 -15.54 -9.97 -6.40
N THR A 183 -15.25 -11.27 -6.38
CA THR A 183 -16.16 -12.33 -5.94
C THR A 183 -15.73 -12.96 -4.63
N LEU A 184 -16.69 -13.59 -3.93
CA LEU A 184 -16.41 -14.36 -2.73
C LEU A 184 -15.43 -15.52 -2.99
N GLY A 185 -15.53 -16.16 -4.16
CA GLY A 185 -14.62 -17.24 -4.55
C GLY A 185 -13.17 -16.77 -4.66
N GLN A 186 -12.93 -15.60 -5.27
CA GLN A 186 -11.60 -14.99 -5.35
C GLN A 186 -11.06 -14.62 -3.97
N PHE A 187 -11.88 -14.08 -3.05
CA PHE A 187 -11.45 -13.82 -1.68
C PHE A 187 -10.87 -15.06 -1.00
N TRP A 188 -11.53 -16.21 -1.15
CA TRP A 188 -11.03 -17.45 -0.52
C TRP A 188 -9.69 -17.91 -1.10
N GLN A 189 -9.42 -17.63 -2.38
CA GLN A 189 -8.13 -17.93 -3.01
C GLN A 189 -7.00 -17.06 -2.43
N VAL A 190 -7.26 -15.80 -2.07
CA VAL A 190 -6.25 -14.87 -1.53
C VAL A 190 -6.32 -14.62 -0.03
N LYS A 191 -7.22 -15.29 0.70
CA LYS A 191 -7.46 -15.08 2.14
C LYS A 191 -6.17 -15.12 2.97
N ALA A 192 -5.28 -16.08 2.68
CA ALA A 192 -4.02 -16.23 3.41
C ALA A 192 -3.09 -15.02 3.20
N LEU A 193 -2.98 -14.56 1.95
CA LEU A 193 -2.20 -13.37 1.59
C LEU A 193 -2.80 -12.10 2.20
N ALA A 194 -4.14 -11.95 2.18
CA ALA A 194 -4.82 -10.84 2.83
C ALA A 194 -4.53 -10.81 4.35
N LYS A 195 -4.67 -11.95 5.04
CA LYS A 195 -4.34 -12.08 6.46
C LYS A 195 -2.87 -11.75 6.74
N ARG A 196 -1.95 -12.22 5.91
CA ARG A 196 -0.51 -11.93 6.02
C ARG A 196 -0.22 -10.44 5.85
N SER A 197 -0.90 -9.77 4.91
CA SER A 197 -0.77 -8.34 4.64
C SER A 197 -1.25 -7.48 5.82
N PHE A 198 -2.37 -7.86 6.47
CA PHE A 198 -2.80 -7.19 7.70
C PHE A 198 -1.82 -7.41 8.86
N GLY A 199 -1.20 -8.59 8.94
CA GLY A 199 -0.12 -8.86 9.89
C GLY A 199 1.07 -7.93 9.66
N LEU A 200 1.55 -7.84 8.42
CA LEU A 200 2.64 -6.95 8.00
C LEU A 200 2.39 -5.50 8.42
N ALA A 201 1.21 -4.95 8.10
CA ALA A 201 0.87 -3.57 8.43
C ALA A 201 0.84 -3.33 9.96
N GLN A 202 0.28 -4.25 10.74
CA GLN A 202 0.13 -4.06 12.20
C GLN A 202 1.40 -4.32 13.00
N ASP A 203 2.21 -5.28 12.55
CA ASP A 203 3.41 -5.72 13.27
C ASP A 203 4.64 -4.89 12.94
N TYR A 204 4.73 -4.35 11.71
CA TYR A 204 5.97 -3.75 11.22
C TYR A 204 5.79 -2.30 10.76
N TYR A 205 4.59 -1.91 10.32
CA TYR A 205 4.28 -0.56 9.82
C TYR A 205 3.14 0.11 10.61
N PRO A 206 3.26 0.22 11.95
CA PRO A 206 2.19 0.78 12.78
C PRO A 206 1.86 2.23 12.39
N GLU A 207 0.62 2.64 12.66
CA GLU A 207 0.10 3.99 12.40
C GLU A 207 0.23 4.43 10.93
N GLY A 208 0.29 3.48 9.98
CA GLY A 208 0.37 3.77 8.55
C GLY A 208 -0.97 4.07 7.87
N LEU A 209 -2.10 3.82 8.54
CA LEU A 209 -3.45 3.96 7.99
C LEU A 209 -4.23 5.05 8.71
N GLY A 210 -4.63 6.09 7.97
CA GLY A 210 -5.52 7.16 8.45
C GLY A 210 -6.99 6.84 8.18
N ARG A 211 -7.33 6.46 6.95
CA ARG A 211 -8.70 6.06 6.54
C ARG A 211 -8.64 4.88 5.58
N LEU A 212 -9.62 3.97 5.69
CA LEU A 212 -9.82 2.89 4.73
C LEU A 212 -11.23 2.99 4.11
N TYR A 213 -11.31 3.11 2.80
CA TYR A 213 -12.55 3.03 2.03
C TYR A 213 -12.57 1.73 1.24
N ILE A 214 -13.59 0.91 1.46
CA ILE A 214 -13.88 -0.26 0.64
C ILE A 214 -15.09 0.12 -0.22
N VAL A 215 -14.89 0.24 -1.54
CA VAL A 215 -15.89 0.76 -2.48
C VAL A 215 -16.35 -0.32 -3.45
N ASN A 216 -17.51 -0.11 -4.07
CA ASN A 216 -18.19 -1.13 -4.87
C ASN A 216 -18.34 -2.46 -4.11
N ALA A 217 -18.50 -2.41 -2.78
CA ALA A 217 -18.62 -3.60 -1.97
C ALA A 217 -19.95 -4.31 -2.30
N PRO A 218 -19.92 -5.55 -2.82
CA PRO A 218 -21.16 -6.29 -3.03
C PRO A 218 -21.82 -6.61 -1.68
N SER A 219 -23.12 -6.87 -1.65
CA SER A 219 -23.84 -7.24 -0.42
C SER A 219 -23.22 -8.46 0.28
N SER A 220 -22.65 -9.39 -0.49
CA SER A 220 -21.90 -10.55 -0.01
C SER A 220 -20.61 -10.20 0.74
N PHE A 221 -20.08 -8.98 0.60
CA PHE A 221 -18.88 -8.53 1.30
C PHE A 221 -19.06 -8.50 2.82
N THR A 222 -20.30 -8.40 3.32
CA THR A 222 -20.60 -8.50 4.76
C THR A 222 -20.06 -9.80 5.37
N TYR A 223 -20.13 -10.92 4.64
CA TYR A 223 -19.54 -12.20 5.08
C TYR A 223 -18.01 -12.15 5.12
N VAL A 224 -17.39 -11.58 4.08
CA VAL A 224 -15.93 -11.39 4.00
C VAL A 224 -15.44 -10.51 5.14
N TRP A 225 -16.14 -9.40 5.40
CA TRP A 225 -15.85 -8.50 6.51
C TRP A 225 -15.95 -9.20 7.86
N GLY A 226 -16.95 -10.05 8.09
CA GLY A 226 -17.07 -10.86 9.31
C GLY A 226 -15.84 -11.76 9.56
N VAL A 227 -15.21 -12.26 8.49
CA VAL A 227 -13.99 -13.08 8.55
C VAL A 227 -12.74 -12.24 8.78
N MET A 228 -12.66 -11.05 8.15
CA MET A 228 -11.50 -10.15 8.22
C MET A 228 -11.44 -9.34 9.51
N LYS A 229 -12.59 -8.92 10.05
CA LYS A 229 -12.69 -8.01 11.20
C LYS A 229 -11.88 -8.48 12.43
N PRO A 230 -11.85 -9.77 12.81
CA PRO A 230 -11.03 -10.25 13.92
C PRO A 230 -9.52 -10.11 13.72
N TRP A 231 -9.05 -9.89 12.49
CA TRP A 231 -7.62 -9.70 12.19
C TRP A 231 -7.16 -8.27 12.41
N LEU A 232 -8.09 -7.33 12.60
CA LEU A 232 -7.84 -5.90 12.69
C LEU A 232 -7.95 -5.42 14.14
N SER A 233 -7.04 -4.55 14.56
CA SER A 233 -7.16 -3.80 15.81
C SER A 233 -8.48 -2.99 15.84
N LYS A 234 -9.00 -2.69 17.05
CA LYS A 234 -10.22 -1.88 17.20
C LYS A 234 -10.08 -0.51 16.53
N GLU A 235 -8.92 0.11 16.67
CA GLU A 235 -8.61 1.39 16.03
C GLU A 235 -8.65 1.30 14.50
N THR A 236 -8.11 0.23 13.91
CA THR A 236 -8.20 0.01 12.46
C THR A 236 -9.66 -0.20 12.03
N GLN A 237 -10.47 -0.92 12.82
CA GLN A 237 -11.89 -1.13 12.52
C GLN A 237 -12.68 0.19 12.48
N GLU A 238 -12.35 1.14 13.35
CA GLU A 238 -12.97 2.47 13.39
C GLU A 238 -12.64 3.33 12.16
N LYS A 239 -11.53 3.04 11.47
CA LYS A 239 -11.09 3.73 10.25
C LYS A 239 -11.74 3.19 8.97
N VAL A 240 -12.45 2.06 9.04
CA VAL A 240 -13.01 1.38 7.86
C VAL A 240 -14.39 1.92 7.49
N ASN A 241 -14.54 2.28 6.22
CA ASN A 241 -15.77 2.74 5.60
C ASN A 241 -16.11 1.80 4.45
N ILE A 242 -17.19 1.02 4.58
CA ILE A 242 -17.66 0.09 3.55
C ILE A 242 -18.80 0.76 2.79
N LEU A 243 -18.62 0.96 1.49
CA LEU A 243 -19.50 1.72 0.62
C LEU A 243 -19.95 0.86 -0.57
N GLY A 244 -21.19 1.09 -1.02
CA GLY A 244 -21.76 0.46 -2.22
C GLY A 244 -21.21 1.08 -3.50
N THR A 245 -22.05 1.18 -4.53
CA THR A 245 -21.69 1.76 -5.85
C THR A 245 -21.79 3.28 -5.90
N ASP A 246 -22.47 3.91 -4.94
CA ASP A 246 -22.69 5.36 -4.80
C ASP A 246 -21.59 6.08 -3.99
N TYR A 247 -20.41 5.48 -3.92
CA TYR A 247 -19.29 5.91 -3.07
C TYR A 247 -18.63 7.23 -3.49
N ALA A 248 -18.69 7.60 -4.77
CA ALA A 248 -17.91 8.70 -5.34
C ALA A 248 -18.12 10.03 -4.59
N SER A 249 -19.38 10.38 -4.30
CA SER A 249 -19.72 11.59 -3.54
C SER A 249 -19.12 11.61 -2.13
N THR A 250 -18.89 10.43 -1.53
CA THR A 250 -18.27 10.31 -0.22
C THR A 250 -16.75 10.48 -0.30
N LEU A 251 -16.09 9.93 -1.33
CA LEU A 251 -14.66 10.15 -1.55
C LEU A 251 -14.36 11.63 -1.83
N LEU A 252 -15.17 12.28 -2.67
CA LEU A 252 -15.02 13.69 -3.06
C LEU A 252 -15.24 14.70 -1.91
N LYS A 253 -15.77 14.26 -0.76
CA LYS A 253 -15.78 15.07 0.47
C LYS A 253 -14.38 15.26 1.06
N TYR A 254 -13.49 14.30 0.84
CA TYR A 254 -12.16 14.26 1.45
C TYR A 254 -11.03 14.37 0.43
N ILE A 255 -11.28 14.07 -0.84
CA ILE A 255 -10.27 14.04 -1.90
C ILE A 255 -10.72 14.98 -3.01
N ASP A 256 -9.83 15.86 -3.48
CA ASP A 256 -10.14 16.71 -4.63
C ASP A 256 -10.23 15.87 -5.91
N ALA A 257 -11.14 16.23 -6.82
CA ALA A 257 -11.45 15.43 -8.00
C ALA A 257 -10.19 15.18 -8.84
N GLU A 258 -9.33 16.19 -8.98
CA GLU A 258 -8.08 16.14 -9.73
C GLU A 258 -7.03 15.21 -9.11
N GLN A 259 -7.18 14.85 -7.82
CA GLN A 259 -6.32 13.91 -7.09
C GLN A 259 -6.85 12.47 -7.14
N LEU A 260 -8.12 12.27 -7.48
CA LEU A 260 -8.75 10.96 -7.55
C LEU A 260 -8.82 10.46 -9.01
N PRO A 261 -8.45 9.21 -9.31
CA PRO A 261 -8.63 8.63 -10.64
C PRO A 261 -10.09 8.72 -11.12
N SER A 262 -10.28 8.99 -12.41
CA SER A 262 -11.61 9.01 -13.04
C SER A 262 -12.37 7.69 -12.89
N THR A 263 -11.65 6.56 -12.87
CA THR A 263 -12.21 5.22 -12.60
C THR A 263 -12.84 5.07 -11.21
N LEU A 264 -12.51 5.97 -10.27
CA LEU A 264 -13.05 6.03 -8.91
C LEU A 264 -13.97 7.26 -8.72
N GLY A 265 -14.42 7.88 -9.81
CA GLY A 265 -15.32 9.04 -9.78
C GLY A 265 -14.64 10.39 -9.57
N GLY A 266 -13.31 10.47 -9.78
CA GLY A 266 -12.58 11.74 -9.84
C GLY A 266 -12.45 12.29 -11.25
N ALA A 267 -11.49 13.20 -11.44
CA ALA A 267 -11.17 13.86 -12.71
C ALA A 267 -9.75 13.54 -13.20
N CYS A 268 -8.93 12.84 -12.41
CA CYS A 268 -7.55 12.54 -12.80
C CYS A 268 -7.49 11.47 -13.90
N ASN A 269 -6.79 11.82 -15.00
CA ASN A 269 -6.47 10.94 -16.11
C ASN A 269 -4.99 11.11 -16.49
N CYS A 270 -4.09 10.37 -15.85
CA CYS A 270 -2.67 10.39 -16.22
C CYS A 270 -2.43 9.77 -17.60
N LYS A 271 -1.47 10.32 -18.35
CA LYS A 271 -1.10 9.85 -19.70
C LYS A 271 -0.75 8.36 -19.74
N GLU A 272 0.08 7.90 -18.79
CA GLU A 272 0.48 6.49 -18.66
C GLU A 272 -0.57 5.62 -17.94
N GLY A 273 -1.72 6.19 -17.55
CA GLY A 273 -2.70 5.58 -16.66
C GLY A 273 -2.40 5.83 -15.19
N CYS A 274 -3.44 6.10 -14.38
CA CYS A 274 -3.26 6.48 -12.97
C CYS A 274 -2.55 5.41 -12.14
N SER A 275 -2.80 4.12 -12.41
CA SER A 275 -2.14 2.99 -11.74
C SER A 275 -0.64 2.90 -12.01
N LEU A 276 -0.18 3.35 -13.18
CA LEU A 276 1.23 3.31 -13.55
C LEU A 276 1.95 4.62 -13.27
N SER A 277 1.23 5.74 -13.20
CA SER A 277 1.79 7.09 -13.05
C SER A 277 2.56 7.33 -11.74
N SER A 278 2.16 6.67 -10.66
CA SER A 278 2.71 6.91 -9.32
C SER A 278 2.67 8.37 -8.86
N ARG A 279 1.76 9.17 -9.44
CA ARG A 279 1.72 10.63 -9.26
C ARG A 279 1.60 11.01 -7.79
N GLY A 280 2.51 11.85 -7.29
CA GLY A 280 2.40 12.42 -5.94
C GLY A 280 3.69 13.11 -5.49
N PRO A 281 3.69 13.74 -4.29
CA PRO A 281 4.85 14.50 -3.79
C PRO A 281 6.14 13.70 -3.66
N TRP A 282 6.04 12.38 -3.49
CA TRP A 282 7.19 11.48 -3.34
C TRP A 282 8.03 11.30 -4.60
N LEU A 283 7.56 11.77 -5.76
CA LEU A 283 8.38 11.79 -6.97
C LEU A 283 9.40 12.94 -6.99
N GLU A 284 9.20 14.00 -6.20
CA GLU A 284 10.15 15.12 -6.12
C GLU A 284 11.49 14.65 -5.53
N GLY A 285 12.59 14.82 -6.28
CA GLY A 285 13.94 14.43 -5.87
C GLY A 285 14.12 12.93 -5.67
N ARG A 286 13.23 12.09 -6.24
CA ARG A 286 13.26 10.65 -6.04
C ARG A 286 14.50 10.01 -6.65
N ALA A 287 14.89 10.42 -7.86
CA ALA A 287 16.05 9.87 -8.55
C ALA A 287 17.35 9.96 -7.72
N GLU A 288 17.57 11.08 -7.05
CA GLU A 288 18.73 11.27 -6.17
C GLU A 288 18.66 10.35 -4.94
N ARG A 289 17.51 10.30 -4.26
CA ARG A 289 17.30 9.38 -3.12
C ARG A 289 17.52 7.93 -3.53
N ARG A 290 17.05 7.56 -4.72
CA ARG A 290 17.18 6.19 -5.25
C ARG A 290 18.64 5.82 -5.50
N ARG A 291 19.42 6.71 -6.11
CA ARG A 291 20.87 6.51 -6.31
C ARG A 291 21.63 6.41 -4.98
N ALA A 292 21.29 7.25 -4.00
CA ALA A 292 21.88 7.18 -2.66
C ALA A 292 21.57 5.85 -1.96
N ASP A 293 20.34 5.36 -2.04
CA ASP A 293 19.95 4.05 -1.48
C ASP A 293 20.68 2.90 -2.21
N ILE A 294 20.77 2.92 -3.53
CA ILE A 294 21.52 1.91 -4.31
C ILE A 294 22.99 1.88 -3.89
N ALA A 295 23.65 3.03 -3.86
CA ALA A 295 25.06 3.13 -3.46
C ALA A 295 25.29 2.60 -2.03
N ARG A 296 24.30 2.74 -1.15
CA ARG A 296 24.38 2.29 0.25
C ARG A 296 24.09 0.80 0.43
N PHE A 297 23.09 0.26 -0.26
CA PHE A 297 22.54 -1.07 0.05
C PHE A 297 22.81 -2.13 -1.01
N ALA A 298 23.16 -1.73 -2.24
CA ALA A 298 23.56 -2.61 -3.32
C ALA A 298 24.57 -1.89 -4.24
N PRO A 299 25.77 -1.55 -3.72
CA PRO A 299 26.77 -0.78 -4.47
C PRO A 299 27.18 -1.45 -5.79
N GLU A 300 27.06 -2.77 -5.88
CA GLU A 300 27.30 -3.52 -7.13
C GLU A 300 26.32 -3.19 -8.25
N LEU A 301 25.18 -2.56 -7.94
CA LEU A 301 24.21 -2.08 -8.93
C LEU A 301 24.47 -0.63 -9.37
N ALA A 302 25.33 0.12 -8.68
CA ALA A 302 25.60 1.53 -8.97
C ALA A 302 26.40 1.74 -10.26
N GLU A 303 27.09 0.70 -10.75
CA GLU A 303 27.88 0.75 -12.00
C GLU A 303 27.05 0.39 -13.25
N ASP A 304 25.77 0.03 -13.09
CA ASP A 304 24.89 -0.34 -14.20
C ASP A 304 24.26 0.91 -14.85
N SER A 305 24.79 1.32 -16.00
CA SER A 305 24.23 2.42 -16.81
C SER A 305 22.74 2.26 -17.14
N LYS A 306 22.19 1.03 -17.17
CA LYS A 306 20.75 0.79 -17.39
C LYS A 306 19.91 1.09 -16.16
N ALA A 307 20.49 1.04 -14.96
CA ALA A 307 19.82 1.42 -13.74
C ALA A 307 19.53 2.93 -13.71
N ASP A 308 20.48 3.75 -14.16
CA ASP A 308 20.29 5.21 -14.26
C ASP A 308 19.17 5.57 -15.24
N GLU A 309 19.11 4.94 -16.42
CA GLU A 309 18.03 5.16 -17.39
C GLU A 309 16.65 4.82 -16.81
N LYS A 310 16.50 3.70 -16.08
CA LYS A 310 15.24 3.34 -15.41
C LYS A 310 14.85 4.34 -14.31
N ILE A 311 15.83 4.80 -13.51
CA ILE A 311 15.58 5.77 -12.44
C ILE A 311 15.07 7.10 -13.01
N ASP A 312 15.70 7.57 -14.09
CA ASP A 312 15.35 8.85 -14.73
C ASP A 312 14.07 8.74 -15.59
N ALA A 313 13.66 7.54 -16.00
CA ALA A 313 12.43 7.29 -16.74
C ALA A 313 11.16 7.52 -15.90
N ILE A 314 11.23 7.37 -14.58
CA ILE A 314 10.11 7.74 -13.70
C ILE A 314 10.05 9.26 -13.65
N PRO A 315 8.95 9.90 -14.08
CA PRO A 315 8.87 11.36 -14.08
C PRO A 315 9.15 11.91 -12.68
N ASN A 316 10.14 12.79 -12.54
CA ASN A 316 10.31 13.62 -11.35
C ASN A 316 9.12 14.61 -11.32
N GLY A 317 8.00 14.13 -10.77
CA GLY A 317 6.78 14.91 -10.63
C GLY A 317 7.12 16.22 -9.93
N HIS A 318 6.80 17.33 -10.57
CA HIS A 318 6.72 18.59 -9.84
C HIS A 318 5.47 18.48 -8.98
N ALA A 319 5.60 18.77 -7.69
CA ALA A 319 4.45 18.82 -6.82
C ALA A 319 3.53 19.92 -7.37
N ASP A 320 2.49 19.54 -8.13
CA ASP A 320 1.36 20.41 -8.41
C ASP A 320 0.67 20.67 -7.06
N THR A 321 1.28 21.59 -6.32
CA THR A 321 0.90 22.09 -4.99
C THR A 321 -0.23 23.11 -5.10
N ALA A 322 -0.89 23.19 -6.26
CA ALA A 322 -2.16 23.87 -6.37
C ALA A 322 -3.21 23.06 -5.59
N LEU A 323 -3.22 23.24 -4.27
CA LEU A 323 -4.46 23.34 -3.51
C LEU A 323 -5.30 24.36 -4.26
N ALA A 324 -6.16 23.87 -5.16
CA ALA A 324 -6.94 24.70 -6.04
C ALA A 324 -7.77 25.65 -5.16
N LYS A 325 -7.43 26.94 -5.23
CA LYS A 325 -8.32 27.99 -4.75
C LYS A 325 -9.65 27.75 -5.44
N THR A 326 -10.68 27.52 -4.62
CA THR A 326 -12.09 27.36 -4.97
C THR A 326 -12.45 28.04 -6.29
N THR A 327 -12.78 27.24 -7.31
CA THR A 327 -13.47 27.71 -8.50
C THR A 327 -14.87 27.06 -8.55
N SER A 328 -15.83 27.87 -8.97
CA SER A 328 -17.28 27.69 -8.86
C SER A 328 -17.78 26.47 -9.67
N PRO A 329 -18.90 25.82 -9.29
CA PRO A 329 -19.38 24.57 -9.90
C PRO A 329 -19.92 24.67 -11.35
N ASP A 330 -19.77 25.78 -12.06
CA ASP A 330 -20.55 26.04 -13.28
C ASP A 330 -19.84 25.75 -14.61
N ASP A 331 -18.57 25.33 -14.60
CA ASP A 331 -17.81 25.10 -15.84
C ASP A 331 -17.49 23.62 -16.10
N PHE A 332 -18.50 22.80 -16.39
CA PHE A 332 -18.30 21.58 -17.18
C PHE A 332 -19.41 21.41 -18.22
N ALA A 333 -19.09 21.77 -19.46
CA ALA A 333 -19.89 21.49 -20.63
C ALA A 333 -19.83 20.00 -21.01
N VAL A 334 -21.01 19.46 -21.34
CA VAL A 334 -21.28 18.06 -21.72
C VAL A 334 -20.60 17.72 -23.05
N ALA A 335 -19.77 16.67 -23.08
CA ALA A 335 -19.28 16.04 -24.31
C ALA A 335 -19.93 14.66 -24.50
N ALA A 336 -20.40 14.41 -25.72
CA ALA A 336 -21.30 13.34 -26.13
C ALA A 336 -20.67 11.93 -26.21
N GLU A 337 -21.51 10.91 -26.03
CA GLU A 337 -21.18 9.47 -26.16
C GLU A 337 -20.92 9.05 -27.62
N PRO A 338 -19.98 8.11 -27.88
CA PRO A 338 -19.87 7.44 -29.18
C PRO A 338 -20.75 6.17 -29.28
N SER A 339 -21.22 5.92 -30.51
CA SER A 339 -22.25 4.94 -30.90
C SER A 339 -21.84 3.46 -30.94
N GLN A 340 -22.85 2.60 -30.82
CA GLN A 340 -22.91 1.13 -30.73
C GLN A 340 -22.26 0.27 -31.83
N THR A 341 -21.34 0.76 -32.65
CA THR A 341 -20.86 0.05 -33.86
C THR A 341 -19.53 -0.68 -33.72
N THR A 342 -18.94 -0.74 -32.52
CA THR A 342 -17.59 -1.33 -32.28
C THR A 342 -17.58 -2.61 -31.44
N LEU A 343 -18.74 -3.23 -31.17
CA LEU A 343 -18.85 -4.41 -30.29
C LEU A 343 -19.04 -5.76 -31.01
N ASP A 344 -19.13 -5.82 -32.34
CA ASP A 344 -19.44 -7.05 -33.08
C ASP A 344 -18.25 -7.74 -33.78
N GLN A 345 -17.00 -7.27 -33.60
CA GLN A 345 -15.82 -7.83 -34.30
C GLN A 345 -14.85 -8.64 -33.42
N ALA A 346 -15.16 -8.93 -32.16
CA ALA A 346 -14.24 -9.66 -31.25
C ALA A 346 -14.79 -11.02 -30.74
N ARG A 347 -15.79 -11.60 -31.42
CA ARG A 347 -16.50 -12.83 -30.96
C ARG A 347 -16.25 -14.11 -31.76
N ASN A 348 -15.32 -14.11 -32.70
CA ASN A 348 -14.89 -15.33 -33.40
C ASN A 348 -13.38 -15.42 -33.34
N ASP A 349 -12.86 -16.20 -32.39
CA ASP A 349 -11.86 -17.24 -32.66
C ASP A 349 -11.46 -17.96 -31.36
N ASP A 350 -11.19 -19.26 -31.52
CA ASP A 350 -10.49 -20.16 -30.61
C ASP A 350 -11.26 -20.88 -29.48
N THR A 351 -12.09 -21.82 -29.94
CA THR A 351 -12.24 -23.14 -29.31
C THR A 351 -11.24 -24.14 -29.92
N ALA A 352 -10.33 -24.74 -29.13
CA ALA A 352 -9.98 -26.18 -29.16
C ALA A 352 -8.72 -26.57 -28.35
N HIS A 353 -8.79 -27.77 -27.73
CA HIS A 353 -7.73 -28.59 -27.07
C HIS A 353 -7.33 -28.16 -25.64
N GLY A 354 -7.61 -28.90 -24.55
CA GLY A 354 -7.40 -30.33 -24.23
C GLY A 354 -6.01 -30.49 -23.59
N GLY A 355 -5.72 -31.06 -22.42
CA GLY A 355 -6.42 -31.68 -21.29
C GLY A 355 -5.31 -32.32 -20.40
N ALA A 356 -5.47 -32.22 -19.08
CA ALA A 356 -4.85 -33.01 -18.00
C ALA A 356 -3.40 -32.75 -17.50
N ASP A 357 -3.34 -32.78 -16.14
CA ASP A 357 -2.25 -33.13 -15.21
C ASP A 357 -1.02 -32.22 -15.02
N MET A 358 -1.08 -31.35 -14.01
CA MET A 358 0.03 -31.04 -13.09
C MET A 358 -0.53 -30.58 -11.75
N ARG A 359 -0.58 -31.49 -10.77
CA ARG A 359 -1.10 -31.27 -9.41
C ARG A 359 0.05 -31.23 -8.40
N PHE A 360 0.09 -30.11 -7.66
CA PHE A 360 0.64 -29.92 -6.30
C PHE A 360 2.11 -30.30 -6.03
N ALA A 361 3.01 -29.32 -6.16
CA ALA A 361 4.36 -29.39 -5.59
C ALA A 361 4.80 -28.15 -4.76
N GLY A 362 3.91 -27.16 -4.53
CA GLY A 362 4.34 -25.84 -4.05
C GLY A 362 3.91 -25.39 -2.64
N LEU A 363 3.29 -26.24 -1.81
CA LEU A 363 2.81 -25.83 -0.47
C LEU A 363 3.31 -26.81 0.58
N ARG A 364 4.56 -26.65 0.99
CA ARG A 364 5.17 -27.49 2.04
C ARG A 364 5.84 -26.70 3.14
N TYR A 365 5.26 -25.58 3.55
CA TYR A 365 5.62 -25.00 4.85
C TYR A 365 4.37 -24.44 5.53
N LEU A 366 4.11 -24.97 6.73
CA LEU A 366 3.14 -24.59 7.78
C LEU A 366 1.93 -25.52 8.04
N TYR A 367 1.65 -26.54 7.22
CA TYR A 367 0.61 -27.55 7.52
C TYR A 367 0.93 -28.90 6.85
N ASP A 368 0.67 -30.01 7.53
CA ASP A 368 0.66 -31.34 6.89
C ASP A 368 -0.75 -31.63 6.35
N VAL A 369 -0.86 -31.80 5.04
CA VAL A 369 -2.13 -32.04 4.33
C VAL A 369 -2.10 -33.47 3.82
N HIS A 370 -2.92 -34.33 4.42
CA HIS A 370 -3.08 -35.72 3.99
C HIS A 370 -4.57 -36.07 3.85
N LEU A 371 -4.83 -37.14 3.10
CA LEU A 371 -6.17 -37.71 2.99
C LEU A 371 -6.39 -38.73 4.11
N ASP A 372 -7.54 -38.66 4.78
CA ASP A 372 -7.93 -39.71 5.72
C ASP A 372 -8.32 -41.01 4.99
N ASN A 373 -8.56 -42.08 5.74
CA ASN A 373 -8.98 -43.38 5.21
C ASN A 373 -10.35 -43.35 4.49
N ARG A 374 -11.02 -42.19 4.44
CA ARG A 374 -12.27 -41.93 3.71
C ARG A 374 -12.07 -40.89 2.58
N GLN A 375 -10.84 -40.62 2.19
CA GLN A 375 -10.44 -39.64 1.17
C GLN A 375 -10.92 -38.21 1.43
N ARG A 376 -11.00 -37.81 2.70
CA ARG A 376 -11.26 -36.41 3.07
C ARG A 376 -9.94 -35.72 3.35
N ILE A 377 -9.84 -34.47 2.90
CA ILE A 377 -8.68 -33.62 3.16
C ILE A 377 -8.69 -33.26 4.65
N VAL A 378 -7.64 -33.66 5.37
CA VAL A 378 -7.40 -33.30 6.76
C VAL A 378 -6.20 -32.38 6.81
N VAL A 379 -6.35 -31.27 7.53
CA VAL A 379 -5.30 -30.28 7.77
C VAL A 379 -4.97 -30.31 9.25
N THR A 380 -3.76 -30.76 9.59
CA THR A 380 -3.24 -30.77 10.96
C THR A 380 -2.21 -29.65 11.13
N LEU A 381 -2.31 -28.96 12.27
CA LEU A 381 -1.40 -27.88 12.70
C LEU A 381 0.01 -28.40 12.94
#